data_AF-A0A7W9A3K3-F1
#
_entry.id   AF-A0A7W9A3K3-F1
#
_cell.length_a   1.000
_cell.length_b   1.000
_cell.length_c   1.000
_cell.angle_alpha   90.00
_cell.angle_beta   90.00
_cell.angle_gamma   90.00
#
_symmetry.space_group_name_H-M   'P 1'
#
loop_
_entity.id
_entity.type
_entity.pdbx_description
1 polymer ?
#
loop_
_entity_poly.entity_id
_entity_poly.type
_entity_poly.pdbx_seq_one_letter_code
_entity_poly.pdbx_strand_id
1 'polypeptide(L)'
;MTDRSPTARLAALRASALAVYRAHDLPTKAGFYRKGPKAKRWTRLADDLDAGARWDLIRAHAPDSGWRFLERDRLGETHEAAAVREAARVLVACTRLETALEGAEGTLVALIDLALSLPAGPLKA
;
A
#
# COMPACT_ATOMS: atom_id res chain seq x y z
N MET A 1 -21.59 -15.84 -12.27
CA MET A 1 -21.50 -14.42 -12.66
C MET A 1 -20.58 -13.73 -11.68
N THR A 2 -19.32 -13.50 -12.04
CA THR A 2 -18.41 -12.69 -11.22
C THR A 2 -18.97 -11.27 -11.23
N ASP A 3 -19.23 -10.72 -10.04
CA ASP A 3 -19.66 -9.33 -9.91
C ASP A 3 -18.62 -8.44 -10.61
N ARG A 4 -19.07 -7.70 -11.63
CA ARG A 4 -18.23 -6.79 -12.44
C ARG A 4 -18.15 -5.39 -11.82
N SER A 5 -18.59 -5.22 -10.58
CA SER A 5 -18.49 -3.94 -9.89
C SER A 5 -17.03 -3.46 -9.79
N PRO A 6 -16.76 -2.15 -9.98
CA PRO A 6 -15.42 -1.59 -9.80
C PRO A 6 -14.81 -1.93 -8.44
N THR A 7 -15.63 -1.91 -7.38
CA THR A 7 -15.22 -2.28 -6.02
C THR A 7 -14.78 -3.73 -5.91
N ALA A 8 -15.53 -4.68 -6.48
CA ALA A 8 -15.11 -6.09 -6.50
C ALA A 8 -13.79 -6.31 -7.25
N ARG A 9 -13.57 -5.57 -8.35
CA ARG A 9 -12.30 -5.61 -9.09
C ARG A 9 -11.13 -5.08 -8.26
N LEU A 10 -11.30 -3.93 -7.59
CA LEU A 10 -10.27 -3.37 -6.72
C LEU A 10 -9.97 -4.30 -5.53
N ALA A 11 -10.99 -4.93 -4.95
CA ALA A 11 -10.81 -5.93 -3.89
C ALA A 11 -9.99 -7.14 -4.37
N ALA A 12 -10.26 -7.65 -5.58
CA ALA A 12 -9.51 -8.77 -6.16
C ALA A 12 -8.03 -8.41 -6.41
N LEU A 13 -7.77 -7.22 -6.96
CA LEU A 13 -6.41 -6.71 -7.19
C LEU A 13 -5.63 -6.55 -5.87
N ARG A 14 -6.27 -6.01 -4.83
CA ARG A 14 -5.66 -5.94 -3.48
C ARG A 14 -5.35 -7.31 -2.93
N ALA A 15 -6.29 -8.26 -3.04
CA ALA A 15 -6.07 -9.62 -2.55
C ALA A 15 -4.86 -10.28 -3.23
N SER A 16 -4.72 -10.09 -4.55
CA SER A 16 -3.54 -10.56 -5.29
C SER A 16 -2.24 -9.86 -4.86
N ALA A 17 -2.25 -8.54 -4.70
CA ALA A 17 -1.07 -7.79 -4.24
C ALA A 17 -0.65 -8.18 -2.81
N LEU A 18 -1.61 -8.39 -1.91
CA LEU A 18 -1.34 -8.87 -0.56
C LEU A 18 -0.84 -10.33 -0.54
N ALA A 19 -1.21 -11.15 -1.53
CA ALA A 19 -0.63 -12.48 -1.69
C ALA A 19 0.86 -12.41 -2.07
N VAL A 20 1.25 -11.49 -2.95
CA VAL A 20 2.67 -11.21 -3.26
C VAL A 20 3.40 -10.74 -2.01
N TYR A 21 2.83 -9.81 -1.23
CA TYR A 21 3.42 -9.38 0.03
C TYR A 21 3.65 -10.55 0.99
N ARG A 22 2.65 -11.43 1.15
CA ARG A 22 2.76 -12.62 2.00
C ARG A 22 3.86 -13.57 1.54
N ALA A 23 4.00 -13.78 0.23
CA ALA A 23 5.05 -14.63 -0.34
C ALA A 23 6.47 -14.08 -0.12
N HIS A 24 6.60 -12.78 0.15
CA HIS A 24 7.86 -12.09 0.41
C HIS A 24 8.01 -11.60 1.86
N ASP A 25 7.29 -12.19 2.81
CA ASP A 25 7.36 -11.85 4.24
C ASP A 25 7.03 -10.39 4.60
N LEU A 26 6.27 -9.69 3.74
CA LEU A 26 5.75 -8.35 4.03
C LEU A 26 4.43 -8.44 4.83
N PRO A 27 4.19 -7.48 5.75
CA PRO A 27 2.91 -7.39 6.45
C PRO A 27 1.71 -7.19 5.53
N THR A 28 0.61 -7.89 5.84
CA THR A 28 -0.64 -7.81 5.06
C THR A 28 -1.80 -7.13 5.81
N LYS A 29 -1.71 -7.02 7.14
CA LYS A 29 -2.71 -6.30 7.95
C LYS A 29 -2.63 -4.79 7.66
N ALA A 30 -3.77 -4.14 7.48
CA ALA A 30 -3.82 -2.69 7.29
C ALA A 30 -3.21 -1.95 8.51
N GLY A 31 -2.69 -0.74 8.26
CA GLY A 31 -2.19 0.16 9.30
C GLY A 31 -0.79 0.69 9.01
N PHE A 32 -0.26 1.41 10.00
CA PHE A 32 1.04 2.08 9.94
C PHE A 32 2.14 1.22 10.55
N TYR A 33 3.30 1.21 9.90
CA TYR A 33 4.41 0.34 10.25
C TYR A 33 5.70 1.13 10.44
N ARG A 34 6.57 0.60 11.31
CA ARG A 34 7.95 1.07 11.48
C ARG A 34 8.96 -0.03 11.15
N LYS A 35 10.13 0.38 10.68
CA LYS A 35 11.31 -0.49 10.55
C LYS A 35 12.53 0.26 11.07
N GLY A 36 13.19 -0.34 12.06
CA GLY A 36 14.41 0.22 12.62
C GLY A 36 15.62 0.04 11.69
N PRO A 37 16.74 0.73 11.96
CA PRO A 37 17.88 0.83 11.03
C PRO A 37 18.54 -0.52 10.71
N LYS A 38 18.53 -1.43 11.68
CA LYS A 38 19.07 -2.79 11.57
C LYS A 38 17.98 -3.86 11.60
N ALA A 39 16.71 -3.45 11.62
CA ALA A 39 15.60 -4.38 11.70
C ALA A 39 15.41 -5.05 10.33
N LYS A 40 15.23 -6.37 10.32
CA LYS A 40 14.88 -7.10 9.09
C LYS A 40 13.39 -6.96 8.75
N ARG A 41 12.53 -6.88 9.76
CA ARG A 41 11.06 -6.91 9.62
C ARG A 41 10.42 -5.58 9.97
N TRP A 42 9.28 -5.31 9.34
CA TRP A 42 8.37 -4.23 9.72
C TRP A 42 7.60 -4.60 10.98
N THR A 43 7.38 -3.63 11.86
CA THR A 43 6.56 -3.77 13.08
C THR A 43 5.36 -2.86 12.97
N ARG A 44 4.16 -3.41 13.17
CA ARG A 44 2.92 -2.64 13.17
C ARG A 44 2.84 -1.77 14.42
N LEU A 45 2.42 -0.52 14.28
CA LEU A 45 2.35 0.44 15.37
C LEU A 45 0.98 0.46 16.05
N ALA A 46 -0.10 0.72 15.30
CA ALA A 46 -1.48 0.63 15.76
C ALA A 46 -2.44 0.52 14.56
N ASP A 47 -3.71 0.23 14.85
CA ASP A 47 -4.78 0.15 13.85
C ASP A 47 -5.14 1.55 13.32
N ASP A 48 -5.33 2.52 14.22
CA ASP A 48 -5.72 3.90 13.91
C ASP A 48 -4.76 4.89 14.58
N LEU A 49 -3.66 5.21 13.88
CA LEU A 49 -2.91 6.44 14.17
C LEU A 49 -3.46 7.54 13.28
N ASP A 50 -3.89 8.66 13.84
CA ASP A 50 -4.19 9.83 13.03
C ASP A 50 -2.90 10.41 12.41
N ALA A 51 -3.06 11.36 11.49
CA ALA A 51 -1.92 11.98 10.81
C ALA A 51 -0.96 12.69 11.78
N GLY A 52 -1.48 13.33 12.84
CA GLY A 52 -0.68 14.04 13.83
C GLY A 52 0.22 13.08 14.61
N ALA A 53 -0.34 11.99 15.13
CA ALA A 53 0.38 10.97 15.87
C ALA A 53 1.42 10.25 14.98
N ARG A 54 1.14 10.05 13.69
CA ARG A 54 2.15 9.54 12.72
C ARG A 54 3.32 10.52 12.59
N TRP A 55 3.04 11.81 12.49
CA TRP A 55 4.08 12.83 12.38
C TRP A 55 4.91 12.97 13.65
N ASP A 56 4.30 12.86 14.83
CA ASP A 56 5.02 12.88 16.10
C ASP A 56 6.00 11.71 16.22
N LEU A 57 5.57 10.51 15.81
CA LEU A 57 6.46 9.35 15.75
C LEU A 57 7.64 9.55 14.80
N ILE A 58 7.40 10.14 13.62
CA ILE A 58 8.47 10.43 12.66
C ILE A 58 9.45 11.46 13.24
N ARG A 59 8.94 12.56 13.82
CA ARG A 59 9.75 13.64 14.39
C ARG A 59 10.54 13.24 15.63
N ALA A 60 10.11 12.19 16.35
CA ALA A 60 10.85 11.64 17.48
C ALA A 60 12.19 11.00 17.08
N HIS A 61 12.46 10.83 15.79
CA HIS A 61 13.71 10.27 15.28
C HIS A 61 14.43 11.25 14.35
N ALA A 62 15.77 11.31 14.47
CA ALA A 62 16.58 12.10 13.54
C ALA A 62 16.42 11.56 12.10
N PRO A 63 16.42 12.43 11.06
CA PRO A 63 16.24 12.00 9.66
C PRO A 63 17.19 10.90 9.21
N ASP A 64 18.47 10.98 9.61
CA ASP A 64 19.52 10.03 9.23
C ASP A 64 19.66 8.85 10.20
N SER A 65 18.74 8.72 11.15
CA SER A 65 18.78 7.64 12.14
C SER A 65 18.58 6.25 11.53
N GLY A 66 18.06 6.17 10.30
CA GLY A 66 17.73 4.93 9.59
C GLY A 66 16.36 4.35 9.96
N TRP A 67 15.57 5.03 10.79
CA TRP A 67 14.19 4.66 11.05
C TRP A 67 13.31 4.95 9.83
N ARG A 68 12.40 4.01 9.53
CA ARG A 68 11.45 4.13 8.42
C ARG A 68 10.03 3.95 8.94
N PHE A 69 9.11 4.75 8.41
CA PHE A 69 7.70 4.75 8.76
C PHE A 69 6.86 4.81 7.50
N LEU A 70 5.94 3.86 7.32
CA LEU A 70 5.13 3.73 6.10
C LEU A 70 3.78 3.08 6.39
N GLU A 71 2.77 3.46 5.60
CA GLU A 71 1.53 2.68 5.48
C GLU A 71 1.82 1.30 4.90
N ARG A 72 0.99 0.30 5.27
CA ARG A 72 1.05 -1.06 4.69
C ARG A 72 1.27 -1.04 3.18
N ASP A 73 0.49 -0.25 2.45
CA ASP A 73 0.47 -0.26 0.98
C ASP A 73 1.79 0.17 0.34
N ARG A 74 2.61 0.89 1.10
CA ARG A 74 3.86 1.50 0.64
C ARG A 74 5.10 0.68 1.01
N LEU A 75 4.96 -0.36 1.84
CA LEU A 75 6.10 -1.12 2.37
C LEU A 75 6.99 -1.74 1.28
N GLY A 76 6.39 -2.06 0.13
CA GLY A 76 7.08 -2.67 -1.00
C GLY A 76 7.74 -1.70 -1.98
N GLU A 77 7.59 -0.37 -1.83
CA GLU A 77 8.05 0.63 -2.82
C GLU A 77 9.54 0.52 -3.16
N THR A 78 10.36 0.18 -2.17
CA THR A 78 11.83 0.08 -2.32
C THR A 78 12.32 -1.37 -2.17
N HIS A 79 11.45 -2.36 -2.36
CA HIS A 79 11.83 -3.77 -2.21
C HIS A 79 12.71 -4.24 -3.37
N GLU A 80 13.59 -5.21 -3.14
CA GLU A 80 14.51 -5.75 -4.16
C GLU A 80 13.77 -6.52 -5.27
N ALA A 81 12.76 -7.30 -4.90
CA ALA A 81 11.92 -8.04 -5.84
C ALA A 81 10.97 -7.11 -6.62
N ALA A 82 11.01 -7.19 -7.95
CA ALA A 82 10.17 -6.38 -8.83
C ALA A 82 8.67 -6.64 -8.63
N ALA A 83 8.28 -7.91 -8.37
CA ALA A 83 6.91 -8.28 -8.08
C ALA A 83 6.36 -7.56 -6.84
N VAL A 84 7.18 -7.39 -5.80
CA VAL A 84 6.79 -6.67 -4.57
C VAL A 84 6.63 -5.17 -4.82
N ARG A 85 7.49 -4.57 -5.65
CA ARG A 85 7.34 -3.16 -6.06
C ARG A 85 6.04 -2.94 -6.84
N GLU A 86 5.72 -3.86 -7.74
CA GLU A 86 4.47 -3.81 -8.51
C GLU A 86 3.25 -4.02 -7.60
N ALA A 87 3.31 -4.95 -6.65
CA ALA A 87 2.26 -5.12 -5.65
C ALA A 87 2.03 -3.85 -4.82
N ALA A 88 3.10 -3.15 -4.41
CA ALA A 88 2.98 -1.85 -3.71
C ALA A 88 2.28 -0.80 -4.59
N ARG A 89 2.69 -0.69 -5.85
CA ARG A 89 2.06 0.22 -6.81
C ARG A 89 0.57 -0.06 -6.97
N VAL A 90 0.18 -1.33 -7.09
CA VAL A 90 -1.22 -1.75 -7.18
C VAL A 90 -2.00 -1.41 -5.91
N LEU A 91 -1.44 -1.66 -4.72
CA LEU A 91 -2.11 -1.33 -3.45
C LEU A 91 -2.37 0.17 -3.33
N VAL A 92 -1.35 1.01 -3.58
CA VAL A 92 -1.48 2.47 -3.55
C VAL A 92 -2.50 2.97 -4.57
N ALA A 93 -2.47 2.44 -5.80
CA ALA A 93 -3.42 2.79 -6.85
C ALA A 93 -4.85 2.41 -6.49
N CYS A 94 -5.07 1.22 -5.92
CA CYS A 94 -6.39 0.81 -5.48
C CYS A 94 -6.90 1.74 -4.36
N THR A 95 -6.06 2.10 -3.38
CA THR A 95 -6.46 2.98 -2.27
C THR A 95 -6.88 4.36 -2.79
N ARG A 96 -6.12 4.93 -3.73
CA ARG A 96 -6.48 6.21 -4.38
C ARG A 96 -7.79 6.14 -5.16
N LEU A 97 -8.02 5.05 -5.89
CA LEU A 97 -9.27 4.86 -6.64
C LEU A 97 -10.48 4.69 -5.71
N GLU A 98 -10.34 4.00 -4.58
CA GLU A 98 -11.41 3.90 -3.58
C GLU A 98 -11.75 5.26 -2.98
N THR A 99 -10.74 6.02 -2.53
CA THR A 99 -10.94 7.38 -2.02
C THR A 99 -11.60 8.31 -3.04
N ALA A 100 -11.26 8.17 -4.32
CA ALA A 100 -11.90 8.92 -5.39
C ALA A 100 -13.36 8.49 -5.63
N LEU A 101 -13.65 7.18 -5.59
CA LEU A 101 -15.02 6.64 -5.71
C LEU A 101 -15.91 7.05 -4.52
N GLU A 102 -15.33 7.19 -3.34
CA GLU A 102 -15.99 7.68 -2.13
C GLU A 102 -16.21 9.21 -2.16
N GLY A 103 -15.68 9.90 -3.18
CA GLY A 103 -16.05 11.27 -3.54
C GLY A 103 -15.07 12.36 -3.09
N ALA A 104 -13.82 12.01 -2.74
CA ALA A 104 -12.95 12.96 -2.05
C ALA A 104 -11.78 13.56 -2.86
N GLU A 105 -11.42 13.11 -4.07
CA GLU A 105 -10.19 13.61 -4.73
C GLU A 105 -10.00 13.23 -6.22
N GLY A 106 -9.31 14.10 -6.98
CA GLY A 106 -8.73 13.78 -8.30
C GLY A 106 -9.52 14.27 -9.54
N THR A 107 -8.82 14.45 -10.67
CA THR A 107 -9.45 14.75 -11.97
C THR A 107 -9.86 13.45 -12.66
N LEU A 108 -10.93 13.49 -13.46
CA LEU A 108 -11.40 12.33 -14.23
C LEU A 108 -10.29 11.70 -15.09
N VAL A 109 -9.47 12.53 -15.74
CA VAL A 109 -8.34 12.07 -16.56
C VAL A 109 -7.33 11.29 -15.72
N ALA A 110 -6.91 11.82 -14.57
CA ALA A 110 -5.96 11.15 -13.69
C ALA A 110 -6.48 9.80 -13.16
N LEU A 111 -7.79 9.71 -12.90
CA LEU A 111 -8.43 8.47 -12.45
C LEU A 111 -8.50 7.42 -13.56
N ILE A 112 -8.78 7.84 -14.79
CA ILE A 112 -8.76 6.95 -15.96
C ILE A 112 -7.35 6.41 -16.20
N ASP A 113 -6.34 7.29 -16.22
CA ASP A 113 -4.95 6.88 -16.41
C ASP A 113 -4.49 5.92 -15.32
N LEU A 114 -4.84 6.20 -14.06
CA LEU A 114 -4.52 5.33 -12.94
C LEU A 114 -5.18 3.96 -13.09
N ALA A 115 -6.46 3.91 -13.49
CA ALA A 115 -7.18 2.67 -13.72
C ALA A 115 -6.61 1.87 -14.89
N LEU A 116 -6.20 2.53 -15.98
CA LEU A 116 -5.56 1.90 -17.14
C LEU A 116 -4.16 1.35 -16.80
N SER A 117 -3.47 1.95 -15.82
CA SER A 117 -2.17 1.46 -15.36
C SER A 117 -2.25 0.15 -14.57
N LEU A 118 -3.43 -0.23 -14.06
CA LEU A 118 -3.59 -1.44 -13.25
C LEU A 118 -3.64 -2.70 -14.12
N PRO A 119 -3.12 -3.85 -13.63
CA PRO A 119 -3.17 -5.08 -14.39
C PRO A 119 -4.62 -5.54 -14.62
N ALA A 120 -4.86 -6.14 -15.78
CA ALA A 120 -6.18 -6.68 -16.13
C ALA A 120 -6.51 -7.99 -15.38
N GLY A 121 -5.50 -8.66 -14.83
CA GLY A 121 -5.62 -9.93 -14.11
C GLY A 121 -4.79 -9.95 -12.81
N PRO A 122 -4.83 -11.07 -12.06
CA PRO A 122 -4.12 -11.19 -10.80
C PRO A 122 -2.60 -11.10 -10.98
N LEU A 123 -1.92 -10.54 -9.98
CA LEU A 123 -0.46 -10.52 -9.91
C LEU A 123 0.09 -11.94 -9.71
N LYS A 124 1.22 -12.24 -10.37
CA LYS A 124 1.99 -13.45 -10.10
C LYS A 124 2.86 -13.23 -8.86
N ALA A 125 2.77 -14.15 -7.91
CA ALA A 125 3.62 -14.19 -6.72
C ALA A 125 5.02 -14.70 -7.05
#